data_AF-A0A5N6V3N2-F1
#
_entry.id   AF-A0A5N6V3N2-F1
#
_cell.length_a   1.000
_cell.length_b   1.000
_cell.length_c   1.000
_cell.angle_alpha   90.00
_cell.angle_beta   90.00
_cell.angle_gamma   90.00
#
_symmetry.space_group_name_H-M   'P 1'
#
loop_
_entity.id
_entity.type
_entity.pdbx_description
1 polymer ?
#
loop_
_entity_poly.entity_id
_entity_poly.type
_entity_poly.pdbx_seq_one_letter_code
_entity_poly.pdbx_strand_id
1 'polypeptide(L)'
;MDSMSDALEKVHLENPPPKRDQVELREAEDEDDEENIEETAPLHSFPFFDLPSELRLRIYHILLFTPRRKRAHLHTKGSVGASSKKNPPLSPTSHRINLFLVSRRVHDEASDYFYTTQTFRLFPLQDYSRMPTVSMIPPRYRPSIATIELILGSSWTAPPSSWKVNRRLGLEEMVRAKTFKVFIEVDPSHPVFEGFRISKNFYTEFSGGILRDVLAKMPSLEYVEFDGWPSVRKNGALMQRLLREAKAAKKKIAWGPERGWTDCDEEDMDIPMVYELKSMERGRVNDVPPQTDSLFGP
;
A
#
# COMPACT_ATOMS: atom_id res chain seq x y z
N MET A 1 64.36 -1.27 55.34
CA MET A 1 63.15 -1.57 54.54
C MET A 1 62.13 -0.55 55.04
N ASP A 2 62.01 0.60 54.40
CA ASP A 2 61.33 0.73 53.11
C ASP A 2 62.10 1.63 52.13
N SER A 3 62.87 0.97 51.27
CA SER A 3 63.84 1.55 50.33
C SER A 3 63.22 1.85 48.95
N MET A 4 61.99 2.37 48.93
CA MET A 4 61.37 2.89 47.71
C MET A 4 60.76 4.28 47.91
N SER A 5 60.35 4.60 49.14
CA SER A 5 59.82 5.91 49.55
C SER A 5 60.89 7.00 49.43
N ASP A 6 62.12 6.72 49.90
CA ASP A 6 63.26 7.64 49.88
C ASP A 6 63.79 7.93 48.46
N ALA A 7 63.46 7.10 47.47
CA ALA A 7 63.88 7.25 46.09
C ALA A 7 62.96 8.18 45.28
N LEU A 8 61.76 8.48 45.78
CA LEU A 8 60.79 9.36 45.12
C LEU A 8 60.83 10.80 45.67
N GLU A 9 61.43 11.02 46.84
CA GLU A 9 61.53 12.34 47.47
C GLU A 9 62.65 13.23 46.89
N LYS A 10 63.50 12.68 46.02
CA LYS A 10 64.68 13.39 45.45
C LYS A 10 64.56 13.75 43.95
N VAL A 11 63.38 13.66 43.36
CA VAL A 11 63.17 14.10 41.96
C VAL A 11 62.47 15.46 41.94
N HIS A 12 63.27 16.53 41.82
CA HIS A 12 62.78 17.87 41.49
C HIS A 12 62.30 17.90 40.02
N LEU A 13 61.01 18.06 39.81
CA LEU A 13 60.46 18.48 38.51
C LEU A 13 60.46 20.02 38.48
N GLU A 14 61.36 20.61 37.70
CA GLU A 14 61.32 22.03 37.39
C GLU A 14 60.08 22.33 36.52
N ASN A 15 59.28 23.28 36.97
CA ASN A 15 58.07 23.88 36.36
C ASN A 15 56.70 23.25 36.71
N PRO A 16 56.15 23.56 37.90
CA PRO A 16 54.70 23.62 38.08
C PRO A 16 54.11 24.92 37.47
N PRO A 17 52.91 24.86 36.87
CA PRO A 17 52.26 26.02 36.24
C PRO A 17 51.92 27.10 37.27
N PRO A 18 52.03 28.40 36.93
CA PRO A 18 51.79 29.47 37.88
C PRO A 18 50.33 29.51 38.33
N LYS A 19 50.17 29.52 39.66
CA LYS A 19 48.94 29.80 40.41
C LYS A 19 48.44 31.19 40.04
N ARG A 20 47.13 31.28 39.73
CA ARG A 20 46.43 32.56 39.61
C ARG A 20 46.03 33.02 41.01
N ASP A 21 46.84 33.89 41.60
CA ASP A 21 46.39 34.75 42.69
C ASP A 21 46.41 36.21 42.21
N GLN A 22 45.19 36.79 42.28
CA GLN A 22 44.84 38.20 42.49
C GLN A 22 45.14 39.19 41.34
N VAL A 23 44.08 39.84 40.84
CA VAL A 23 43.77 41.26 41.11
C VAL A 23 42.61 41.74 40.21
N GLU A 24 41.70 42.46 40.86
CA GLU A 24 40.67 43.40 40.35
C GLU A 24 39.40 42.86 39.67
N LEU A 25 38.34 42.82 40.49
CA LEU A 25 36.95 43.07 40.12
C LEU A 25 36.86 44.35 39.27
N ARG A 26 36.69 44.20 37.97
CA ARG A 26 36.00 45.21 37.15
C ARG A 26 34.55 44.77 37.05
N GLU A 27 33.68 45.61 37.57
CA GLU A 27 32.24 45.59 37.31
C GLU A 27 32.07 45.61 35.78
N ALA A 28 31.77 44.43 35.22
CA ALA A 28 31.21 44.32 33.89
C ALA A 28 29.72 44.14 34.13
N GLU A 29 28.98 45.17 33.78
CA GLU A 29 27.54 45.26 33.85
C GLU A 29 26.91 43.97 33.29
N ASP A 30 26.04 43.36 34.10
CA ASP A 30 25.13 42.31 33.67
C ASP A 30 24.18 42.92 32.61
N GLU A 31 24.61 42.96 31.35
CA GLU A 31 23.69 43.03 30.23
C GLU A 31 23.10 41.64 30.08
N ASP A 32 21.98 41.44 30.76
CA ASP A 32 21.02 40.38 30.58
C ASP A 32 20.54 40.32 29.11
N ASP A 33 21.37 39.78 28.21
CA ASP A 33 20.91 39.20 26.95
C ASP A 33 20.29 37.82 27.24
N GLU A 34 19.32 37.79 28.16
CA GLU A 34 18.18 36.91 27.98
C GLU A 34 17.52 37.38 26.68
N GLU A 35 17.94 36.81 25.55
CA GLU A 35 17.15 36.83 24.33
C GLU A 35 15.77 36.31 24.71
N ASN A 36 14.89 37.25 25.00
CA ASN A 36 13.49 37.08 25.20
C ASN A 36 12.97 36.50 23.89
N ILE A 37 13.00 35.16 23.79
CA ILE A 37 12.15 34.43 22.87
C ILE A 37 10.74 34.66 23.42
N GLU A 38 10.24 35.89 23.23
CA GLU A 38 8.82 36.15 23.26
C GLU A 38 8.26 35.10 22.31
N GLU A 39 7.56 34.12 22.90
CA GLU A 39 6.67 33.25 22.18
C GLU A 39 5.89 34.17 21.25
N THR A 40 6.24 34.17 19.98
CA THR A 40 5.50 34.82 18.90
C THR A 40 4.26 33.96 18.64
N ALA A 41 3.53 33.67 19.72
CA ALA A 41 2.23 33.09 19.68
C ALA A 41 1.36 34.11 18.94
N PRO A 42 0.78 33.74 17.79
CA PRO A 42 -0.01 34.68 17.01
C PRO A 42 -1.14 35.23 17.89
N LEU A 43 -1.25 36.56 17.96
CA LEU A 43 -2.23 37.30 18.78
C LEU A 43 -3.69 36.92 18.49
N HIS A 44 -3.95 36.23 17.38
CA HIS A 44 -5.26 35.76 16.97
C HIS A 44 -5.18 34.35 16.36
N SER A 45 -6.21 33.54 16.62
CA SER A 45 -6.37 32.24 15.95
C SER A 45 -6.50 32.45 14.45
N PHE A 46 -5.78 31.64 13.66
CA PHE A 46 -5.93 31.63 12.21
C PHE A 46 -7.39 31.33 11.81
N PRO A 47 -8.06 32.21 11.04
CA PRO A 47 -9.45 32.02 10.63
C PRO A 47 -9.55 30.97 9.52
N PHE A 48 -9.49 29.70 9.91
CA PHE A 48 -9.45 28.57 8.98
C PHE A 48 -10.65 28.51 8.03
N PHE A 49 -11.83 28.94 8.48
CA PHE A 49 -13.06 28.88 7.69
C PHE A 49 -13.25 30.05 6.72
N ASP A 50 -12.43 31.09 6.82
CA ASP A 50 -12.39 32.19 5.86
C ASP A 50 -11.61 31.79 4.60
N LEU A 51 -10.89 30.67 4.65
CA LEU A 51 -10.27 30.08 3.47
C LEU A 51 -11.32 29.50 2.49
N PRO A 52 -11.11 29.70 1.18
CA PRO A 52 -11.82 28.97 0.14
C PRO A 52 -11.80 27.45 0.36
N SER A 53 -12.87 26.78 -0.06
CA SER A 53 -13.07 25.34 0.15
C SER A 53 -11.92 24.49 -0.40
N GLU A 54 -11.35 24.90 -1.53
CA GLU A 54 -10.26 24.26 -2.25
C GLU A 54 -8.98 24.23 -1.41
N LEU A 55 -8.67 25.33 -0.73
CA LEU A 55 -7.53 25.41 0.17
C LEU A 55 -7.75 24.56 1.42
N ARG A 56 -8.97 24.53 1.95
CA ARG A 56 -9.32 23.69 3.10
C ARG A 56 -9.20 22.21 2.75
N LEU A 57 -9.67 21.77 1.59
CA LEU A 57 -9.49 20.40 1.08
C LEU A 57 -8.01 20.05 0.92
N ARG A 58 -7.18 20.99 0.43
CA ARG A 58 -5.73 20.76 0.32
C ARG A 58 -5.06 20.62 1.70
N ILE A 59 -5.50 21.39 2.69
CA ILE A 59 -5.04 21.24 4.08
C ILE A 59 -5.48 19.87 4.63
N TYR A 60 -6.72 19.46 4.41
CA TYR A 60 -7.20 18.12 4.80
C TYR A 60 -6.40 17.01 4.14
N HIS A 61 -6.06 17.14 2.86
CA HIS A 61 -5.20 16.17 2.18
C HIS A 61 -3.86 15.97 2.90
N ILE A 62 -3.20 17.08 3.25
CA ILE A 62 -1.91 17.04 3.96
C ILE A 62 -2.08 16.40 5.35
N LEU A 63 -3.10 16.83 6.10
CA LEU A 63 -3.35 16.33 7.45
C LEU A 63 -3.75 14.85 7.48
N LEU A 64 -4.49 14.36 6.48
CA LEU A 64 -4.94 12.97 6.40
C LEU A 64 -3.86 12.06 5.80
N PHE A 65 -3.19 12.47 4.72
CA PHE A 65 -2.42 11.54 3.89
C PHE A 65 -0.90 11.71 3.92
N THR A 66 -0.34 12.77 4.52
CA THR A 66 1.12 12.91 4.60
C THR A 66 1.77 11.81 5.46
N PRO A 67 2.75 11.04 4.98
CA PRO A 67 3.43 10.03 5.80
C PRO A 67 4.20 10.66 6.97
N ARG A 68 4.16 10.04 8.17
CA ARG A 68 4.92 10.54 9.32
C ARG A 68 6.39 10.12 9.18
N ARG A 69 7.31 11.11 9.18
CA ARG A 69 8.77 10.92 8.96
C ARG A 69 9.46 9.85 9.83
N LYS A 70 8.90 9.47 10.99
CA LYS A 70 9.52 8.52 11.95
C LYS A 70 8.77 7.20 12.17
N ARG A 71 7.60 6.97 11.51
CA ARG A 71 6.81 5.73 11.64
C ARG A 71 6.44 5.10 10.28
N ALA A 72 7.21 5.40 9.24
CA ALA A 72 7.06 4.80 7.91
C ALA A 72 7.32 3.27 7.86
N HIS A 73 7.71 2.67 8.99
CA HIS A 73 8.07 1.26 9.13
C HIS A 73 7.03 0.39 9.86
N LEU A 74 5.89 0.93 10.29
CA LEU A 74 4.73 0.06 10.53
C LEU A 74 4.23 -0.38 9.15
N HIS A 75 4.91 -1.39 8.61
CA HIS A 75 4.57 -2.06 7.38
C HIS A 75 3.10 -2.49 7.47
N THR A 76 2.21 -1.73 6.86
CA THR A 76 1.02 -2.31 6.25
C THR A 76 1.55 -3.22 5.15
N LYS A 77 1.76 -4.52 5.45
CA LYS A 77 2.21 -5.50 4.45
C LYS A 77 1.07 -5.89 3.48
N GLY A 78 0.21 -4.94 3.14
CA GLY A 78 -0.73 -5.09 2.04
C GLY A 78 0.07 -4.86 0.78
N SER A 79 0.51 -5.95 0.16
CA SER A 79 1.43 -5.89 -0.99
C SER A 79 0.72 -5.80 -2.34
N VAL A 80 -0.62 -5.76 -2.34
CA VAL A 80 -1.45 -6.13 -3.49
C VAL A 80 -2.54 -5.10 -3.74
N GLY A 81 -2.76 -4.76 -5.00
CA GLY A 81 -3.79 -3.82 -5.42
C GLY A 81 -3.43 -2.34 -5.35
N ALA A 82 -4.34 -1.52 -5.87
CA ALA A 82 -4.39 -0.08 -5.71
C ALA A 82 -4.50 0.36 -4.24
N SER A 83 -4.99 -0.51 -3.34
CA SER A 83 -4.96 -0.26 -1.89
C SER A 83 -3.61 -0.57 -1.21
N SER A 84 -2.60 -1.02 -1.96
CA SER A 84 -1.24 -1.31 -1.46
C SER A 84 -0.37 -0.07 -1.26
N LYS A 85 0.70 -0.21 -0.46
CA LYS A 85 1.74 0.79 -0.20
C LYS A 85 2.41 1.35 -1.47
N LYS A 86 2.44 0.60 -2.58
CA LYS A 86 3.01 1.08 -3.86
C LYS A 86 2.11 2.09 -4.57
N ASN A 87 0.81 2.08 -4.29
CA ASN A 87 -0.19 2.96 -4.89
C ASN A 87 -0.65 4.03 -3.87
N PRO A 88 -1.13 5.20 -4.34
CA PRO A 88 -1.31 6.40 -3.51
C PRO A 88 -2.47 6.28 -2.49
N PRO A 89 -2.79 7.39 -1.80
CA PRO A 89 -2.38 7.63 -0.42
C PRO A 89 -2.93 6.57 0.56
N LEU A 90 -2.08 6.12 1.46
CA LEU A 90 -2.42 5.12 2.48
C LEU A 90 -3.51 5.65 3.44
N SER A 91 -4.38 4.76 3.92
CA SER A 91 -5.32 5.09 5.00
C SER A 91 -4.56 5.81 6.14
N PRO A 92 -5.02 6.98 6.58
CA PRO A 92 -4.42 7.72 7.67
C PRO A 92 -4.29 6.84 8.91
N THR A 93 -3.25 7.10 9.71
CA THR A 93 -3.19 6.54 11.05
C THR A 93 -4.39 7.01 11.87
N SER A 94 -4.83 6.21 12.85
CA SER A 94 -6.00 6.52 13.70
C SER A 94 -5.99 7.94 14.28
N HIS A 95 -4.82 8.46 14.65
CA HIS A 95 -4.69 9.82 15.18
C HIS A 95 -5.06 10.92 14.17
N ARG A 96 -4.90 10.70 12.87
CA ARG A 96 -5.27 11.68 11.83
C ARG A 96 -6.77 11.71 11.60
N ILE A 97 -7.46 10.61 11.86
CA ILE A 97 -8.93 10.51 11.80
C ILE A 97 -9.56 11.36 12.93
N ASN A 98 -8.82 11.69 13.99
CA ASN A 98 -9.27 12.64 15.02
C ASN A 98 -9.62 14.03 14.45
N LEU A 99 -9.15 14.36 13.24
CA LEU A 99 -9.58 15.56 12.52
C LEU A 99 -11.11 15.65 12.43
N PHE A 100 -11.79 14.50 12.31
CA PHE A 100 -13.25 14.43 12.23
C PHE A 100 -13.94 14.85 13.53
N LEU A 101 -13.21 15.01 14.64
CA LEU A 101 -13.77 15.36 15.95
C LEU A 101 -13.65 16.86 16.27
N VAL A 102 -13.00 17.66 15.41
CA VAL A 102 -12.73 19.08 15.68
C VAL A 102 -14.01 19.92 15.69
N SER A 103 -14.85 19.80 14.66
CA SER A 103 -16.15 20.47 14.57
C SER A 103 -17.05 19.77 13.55
N ARG A 104 -18.35 20.08 13.53
CA ARG A 104 -19.28 19.51 12.54
C ARG A 104 -18.89 19.87 11.10
N ARG A 105 -18.53 21.12 10.84
CA ARG A 105 -18.11 21.56 9.49
C ARG A 105 -16.82 20.87 9.03
N VAL A 106 -15.83 20.75 9.92
CA VAL A 106 -14.61 19.98 9.60
C VAL A 106 -14.92 18.51 9.38
N HIS A 107 -15.78 17.92 10.22
CA HIS A 107 -16.19 16.53 10.08
C HIS A 107 -16.76 16.27 8.69
N ASP A 108 -17.73 17.06 8.25
CA ASP A 108 -18.45 16.81 6.99
C ASP A 108 -17.51 16.94 5.79
N GLU A 109 -16.69 17.99 5.74
CA GLU A 109 -15.77 18.20 4.63
C GLU A 109 -14.59 17.21 4.63
N ALA A 110 -13.99 16.97 5.79
CA ALA A 110 -12.83 16.07 5.88
C ALA A 110 -13.22 14.61 5.71
N SER A 111 -14.39 14.20 6.22
CA SER A 111 -14.87 12.82 6.02
C SER A 111 -15.27 12.58 4.57
N ASP A 112 -15.98 13.51 3.92
CA ASP A 112 -16.31 13.39 2.50
C ASP A 112 -15.05 13.27 1.65
N TYR A 113 -14.05 14.13 1.90
CA TYR A 113 -12.77 14.09 1.21
C TYR A 113 -12.00 12.79 1.44
N PHE A 114 -11.98 12.30 2.69
CA PHE A 114 -11.31 11.05 3.06
C PHE A 114 -11.90 9.85 2.32
N TYR A 115 -13.22 9.65 2.38
CA TYR A 115 -13.89 8.52 1.74
C TYR A 115 -13.89 8.62 0.21
N THR A 116 -13.81 9.83 -0.34
CA THR A 116 -13.67 10.04 -1.79
C THR A 116 -12.27 9.67 -2.29
N THR A 117 -11.22 9.98 -1.52
CA THR A 117 -9.83 9.79 -1.95
C THR A 117 -9.33 8.37 -1.72
N GLN A 118 -9.80 7.72 -0.65
CA GLN A 118 -9.35 6.40 -0.26
C GLN A 118 -10.01 5.30 -1.09
N THR A 119 -9.22 4.31 -1.52
CA THR A 119 -9.75 3.09 -2.12
C THR A 119 -10.03 2.04 -1.04
N PHE A 120 -11.24 1.47 -1.07
CA PHE A 120 -11.68 0.47 -0.08
C PHE A 120 -11.80 -0.91 -0.71
N ARG A 121 -11.38 -1.94 0.04
CA ARG A 121 -11.49 -3.33 -0.41
C ARG A 121 -12.93 -3.82 -0.25
N LEU A 122 -13.42 -4.54 -1.26
CA LEU A 122 -14.74 -5.15 -1.23
C LEU A 122 -14.82 -6.25 -0.16
N PHE A 123 -13.78 -7.09 -0.08
CA PHE A 123 -13.70 -8.21 0.85
C PHE A 123 -12.42 -8.15 1.70
N PRO A 124 -12.44 -8.75 2.90
CA PRO A 124 -11.24 -8.91 3.69
C PRO A 124 -10.30 -9.93 3.02
N LEU A 125 -9.02 -9.62 3.00
CA LEU A 125 -7.96 -10.51 2.54
C LEU A 125 -7.19 -11.08 3.73
N GLN A 126 -6.59 -12.26 3.54
CA GLN A 126 -5.66 -12.86 4.48
C GLN A 126 -4.26 -12.26 4.32
N ASP A 127 -4.14 -10.94 4.31
CA ASP A 127 -2.85 -10.25 4.32
C ASP A 127 -2.58 -9.65 5.70
N TYR A 128 -1.33 -9.27 5.97
CA TYR A 128 -1.00 -8.59 7.24
C TYR A 128 -1.45 -7.12 7.23
N SER A 129 -2.25 -6.70 6.24
CA SER A 129 -2.76 -5.35 6.10
C SER A 129 -4.14 -5.25 6.71
N ARG A 130 -4.28 -4.44 7.76
CA ARG A 130 -5.60 -4.12 8.32
C ARG A 130 -6.25 -3.00 7.51
N MET A 131 -6.50 -3.24 6.22
CA MET A 131 -7.22 -2.28 5.37
C MET A 131 -8.72 -2.36 5.65
N PRO A 132 -9.40 -1.21 5.81
CA PRO A 132 -10.84 -1.20 6.00
C PRO A 132 -11.54 -1.77 4.76
N THR A 133 -12.53 -2.62 4.99
CA THR A 133 -13.42 -3.11 3.94
C THR A 133 -14.67 -2.26 3.87
N VAL A 134 -15.34 -2.30 2.72
CA VAL A 134 -16.65 -1.68 2.50
C VAL A 134 -17.67 -2.02 3.61
N SER A 135 -17.68 -3.28 4.07
CA SER A 135 -18.60 -3.73 5.13
C SER A 135 -18.39 -3.06 6.49
N MET A 136 -17.17 -2.56 6.76
CA MET A 136 -16.82 -1.89 8.03
C MET A 136 -17.20 -0.41 8.03
N ILE A 137 -17.54 0.14 6.87
CA ILE A 137 -17.84 1.57 6.74
C ILE A 137 -19.29 1.82 7.16
N PRO A 138 -19.52 2.76 8.12
CA PRO A 138 -20.86 3.15 8.50
C PRO A 138 -21.70 3.61 7.29
N PRO A 139 -23.00 3.25 7.21
CA PRO A 139 -23.84 3.58 6.07
C PRO A 139 -23.84 5.06 5.68
N ARG A 140 -23.72 5.97 6.67
CA ARG A 140 -23.68 7.42 6.45
C ARG A 140 -22.56 7.89 5.50
N TYR A 141 -21.46 7.14 5.41
CA TYR A 141 -20.29 7.52 4.62
C TYR A 141 -20.19 6.81 3.27
N ARG A 142 -21.01 5.77 3.05
CA ARG A 142 -20.98 4.99 1.80
C ARG A 142 -21.27 5.82 0.55
N PRO A 143 -22.18 6.82 0.58
CA PRO A 143 -22.40 7.69 -0.57
C PRO A 143 -21.17 8.48 -1.00
N SER A 144 -20.23 8.77 -0.08
CA SER A 144 -18.98 9.50 -0.35
C SER A 144 -17.88 8.63 -0.97
N ILE A 145 -18.04 7.31 -1.02
CA ILE A 145 -17.02 6.41 -1.57
C ILE A 145 -16.99 6.55 -3.10
N ALA A 146 -15.82 6.83 -3.65
CA ALA A 146 -15.61 6.99 -5.09
C ALA A 146 -14.94 5.79 -5.75
N THR A 147 -14.09 5.06 -5.02
CA THR A 147 -13.32 3.92 -5.55
C THR A 147 -13.40 2.71 -4.64
N ILE A 148 -13.66 1.56 -5.26
CA ILE A 148 -13.73 0.25 -4.59
C ILE A 148 -12.84 -0.70 -5.36
N GLU A 149 -12.18 -1.58 -4.61
CA GLU A 149 -11.26 -2.56 -5.16
C GLU A 149 -11.68 -3.99 -4.80
N LEU A 150 -11.64 -4.88 -5.79
CA LEU A 150 -11.71 -6.33 -5.63
C LEU A 150 -10.34 -6.91 -5.94
N ILE A 151 -9.77 -7.62 -4.98
CA ILE A 151 -8.52 -8.35 -5.17
C ILE A 151 -8.85 -9.84 -5.33
N LEU A 152 -8.41 -10.41 -6.44
CA LEU A 152 -8.56 -11.81 -6.80
C LEU A 152 -7.21 -12.52 -6.72
N GLY A 153 -7.22 -13.79 -6.35
CA GLY A 153 -6.04 -14.65 -6.27
C GLY A 153 -5.79 -15.19 -4.86
N SER A 154 -6.15 -14.46 -3.81
CA SER A 154 -6.09 -15.00 -2.44
C SER A 154 -7.12 -16.10 -2.24
N SER A 155 -6.74 -17.17 -1.52
CA SER A 155 -7.63 -18.29 -1.16
C SER A 155 -8.34 -18.95 -2.36
N TRP A 156 -7.69 -18.99 -3.53
CA TRP A 156 -8.30 -19.47 -4.77
C TRP A 156 -8.70 -20.96 -4.76
N THR A 157 -8.07 -21.77 -3.91
CA THR A 157 -8.42 -23.19 -3.66
C THR A 157 -9.55 -23.36 -2.64
N ALA A 158 -9.89 -22.33 -1.86
CA ALA A 158 -10.99 -22.37 -0.91
C ALA A 158 -11.45 -20.93 -0.59
N PRO A 159 -12.15 -20.26 -1.51
CA PRO A 159 -12.58 -18.89 -1.30
C PRO A 159 -13.45 -18.76 -0.04
N PRO A 160 -13.26 -17.74 0.80
CA PRO A 160 -14.04 -17.59 2.02
C PRO A 160 -15.54 -17.53 1.72
N SER A 161 -16.35 -18.21 2.54
CA SER A 161 -17.81 -18.21 2.38
C SER A 161 -18.45 -16.82 2.53
N SER A 162 -17.72 -15.89 3.16
CA SER A 162 -18.09 -14.48 3.31
C SER A 162 -17.93 -13.66 2.03
N TRP A 163 -17.22 -14.16 1.02
CA TRP A 163 -17.06 -13.51 -0.29
C TRP A 163 -18.29 -13.70 -1.15
N LYS A 164 -19.38 -13.04 -0.73
CA LYS A 164 -20.66 -13.04 -1.43
C LYS A 164 -21.17 -11.61 -1.51
N VAL A 165 -21.63 -11.23 -2.70
CA VAL A 165 -22.27 -9.94 -2.89
C VAL A 165 -23.65 -10.00 -2.24
N ASN A 166 -23.82 -9.23 -1.16
CA ASN A 166 -25.06 -9.17 -0.41
C ASN A 166 -25.43 -7.72 -0.09
N ARG A 167 -26.66 -7.51 0.40
CA ARG A 167 -27.14 -6.18 0.78
C ARG A 167 -26.30 -5.51 1.87
N ARG A 168 -25.62 -6.29 2.73
CA ARG A 168 -24.81 -5.75 3.84
C ARG A 168 -23.59 -4.96 3.35
N LEU A 169 -23.09 -5.26 2.15
CA LEU A 169 -22.03 -4.49 1.50
C LEU A 169 -22.47 -3.05 1.16
N GLY A 170 -23.78 -2.79 1.02
CA GLY A 170 -24.27 -1.43 0.74
C GLY A 170 -23.82 -0.87 -0.60
N LEU A 171 -23.56 -1.74 -1.59
CA LEU A 171 -23.07 -1.33 -2.91
C LEU A 171 -24.03 -0.36 -3.62
N GLU A 172 -25.33 -0.55 -3.43
CA GLU A 172 -26.39 0.32 -3.97
C GLU A 172 -26.34 1.75 -3.36
N GLU A 173 -25.76 1.90 -2.16
CA GLU A 173 -25.64 3.20 -1.47
C GLU A 173 -24.43 4.02 -1.98
N MET A 174 -23.51 3.40 -2.73
CA MET A 174 -22.26 4.00 -3.22
C MET A 174 -22.47 4.76 -4.53
N VAL A 175 -23.31 5.79 -4.48
CA VAL A 175 -23.77 6.54 -5.65
C VAL A 175 -22.66 7.32 -6.37
N ARG A 176 -21.60 7.73 -5.66
CA ARG A 176 -20.44 8.44 -6.24
C ARG A 176 -19.40 7.53 -6.86
N ALA A 177 -19.47 6.22 -6.64
CA ALA A 177 -18.51 5.29 -7.18
C ALA A 177 -18.63 5.22 -8.71
N LYS A 178 -17.56 5.59 -9.41
CA LYS A 178 -17.48 5.58 -10.89
C LYS A 178 -16.54 4.52 -11.42
N THR A 179 -15.53 4.16 -10.65
CA THR A 179 -14.49 3.22 -11.03
C THR A 179 -14.46 2.06 -10.05
N PHE A 180 -14.56 0.85 -10.59
CA PHE A 180 -14.36 -0.39 -9.85
C PHE A 180 -13.04 -1.02 -10.27
N LYS A 181 -12.11 -1.16 -9.32
CA LYS A 181 -10.78 -1.72 -9.57
C LYS A 181 -10.79 -3.21 -9.30
N VAL A 182 -10.23 -3.98 -10.22
CA VAL A 182 -10.07 -5.43 -10.10
C VAL A 182 -8.58 -5.75 -10.23
N PHE A 183 -7.97 -6.12 -9.12
CA PHE A 183 -6.57 -6.53 -9.08
C PHE A 183 -6.46 -8.05 -9.03
N ILE A 184 -5.61 -8.63 -9.86
CA ILE A 184 -5.44 -10.08 -9.96
C ILE A 184 -4.04 -10.45 -9.50
N GLU A 185 -3.95 -11.23 -8.42
CA GLU A 185 -2.67 -11.68 -7.88
C GLU A 185 -2.14 -12.91 -8.60
N VAL A 186 -3.04 -13.85 -8.90
CA VAL A 186 -2.69 -15.11 -9.56
C VAL A 186 -3.85 -15.53 -10.46
N ASP A 187 -3.50 -16.10 -11.61
CA ASP A 187 -4.45 -16.79 -12.48
C ASP A 187 -4.29 -18.31 -12.30
N PRO A 188 -5.15 -18.96 -11.49
CA PRO A 188 -5.10 -20.39 -11.31
C PRO A 188 -5.42 -21.16 -12.59
N SER A 189 -5.86 -20.53 -13.68
CA SER A 189 -6.13 -21.23 -14.95
C SER A 189 -4.85 -21.68 -15.67
N HIS A 190 -3.68 -21.15 -15.28
CA HIS A 190 -2.38 -21.46 -15.89
C HIS A 190 -1.86 -22.87 -15.57
N PRO A 191 -1.44 -23.70 -16.55
CA PRO A 191 -1.10 -25.13 -16.36
C PRO A 191 -0.23 -25.48 -15.16
N VAL A 192 0.69 -24.58 -14.77
CA VAL A 192 1.52 -24.70 -13.55
C VAL A 192 0.73 -25.00 -12.27
N PHE A 193 -0.54 -24.61 -12.21
CA PHE A 193 -1.42 -24.81 -11.05
C PHE A 193 -2.29 -26.07 -11.14
N GLU A 194 -2.22 -26.87 -12.20
CA GLU A 194 -3.13 -28.00 -12.44
C GLU A 194 -3.24 -28.97 -11.24
N GLY A 195 -2.11 -29.34 -10.63
CA GLY A 195 -2.08 -30.22 -9.45
C GLY A 195 -2.59 -29.59 -8.15
N PHE A 196 -2.82 -28.28 -8.11
CA PHE A 196 -3.28 -27.57 -6.92
C PHE A 196 -4.74 -27.12 -7.01
N ARG A 197 -5.38 -27.27 -8.18
CA ARG A 197 -6.75 -26.82 -8.40
C ARG A 197 -7.78 -27.81 -7.88
N ILE A 198 -8.89 -27.26 -7.36
CA ILE A 198 -10.13 -28.04 -7.18
C ILE A 198 -10.64 -28.49 -8.55
N SER A 199 -10.76 -27.54 -9.49
CA SER A 199 -11.13 -27.83 -10.87
C SER A 199 -10.62 -26.72 -11.80
N LYS A 200 -10.60 -27.00 -13.12
CA LYS A 200 -10.09 -26.08 -14.13
C LYS A 200 -10.78 -24.71 -14.11
N ASN A 201 -12.10 -24.70 -13.92
CA ASN A 201 -12.93 -23.50 -14.06
C ASN A 201 -13.47 -22.96 -12.73
N PHE A 202 -13.33 -23.68 -11.60
CA PHE A 202 -13.93 -23.30 -10.32
C PHE A 202 -13.69 -21.84 -9.95
N TYR A 203 -12.42 -21.42 -9.90
CA TYR A 203 -12.08 -20.06 -9.50
C TYR A 203 -12.47 -19.02 -10.56
N THR A 204 -12.38 -19.38 -11.84
CA THR A 204 -12.78 -18.51 -12.95
C THR A 204 -14.29 -18.20 -12.93
N GLU A 205 -15.12 -19.22 -12.71
CA GLU A 205 -16.57 -19.06 -12.55
C GLU A 205 -16.92 -18.26 -11.30
N PHE A 206 -16.25 -18.56 -10.18
CA PHE A 206 -16.43 -17.84 -8.92
C PHE A 206 -16.13 -16.34 -9.06
N SER A 207 -14.97 -15.98 -9.61
CA SER A 207 -14.58 -14.58 -9.81
C SER A 207 -15.48 -13.85 -10.80
N GLY A 208 -15.88 -14.52 -11.90
CA GLY A 208 -16.85 -13.98 -12.85
C GLY A 208 -18.21 -13.72 -12.22
N GLY A 209 -18.68 -14.65 -11.38
CA GLY A 209 -19.93 -14.50 -10.61
C GLY A 209 -19.91 -13.29 -9.68
N ILE A 210 -18.82 -13.10 -8.92
CA ILE A 210 -18.67 -11.92 -8.05
C ILE A 210 -18.73 -10.64 -8.87
N LEU A 211 -17.95 -10.54 -9.96
CA LEU A 211 -17.92 -9.33 -10.78
C LEU A 211 -19.31 -9.01 -11.35
N ARG A 212 -19.99 -10.01 -11.89
CA ARG A 212 -21.36 -9.86 -12.40
C ARG A 212 -22.32 -9.33 -11.33
N ASP A 213 -22.28 -9.91 -10.13
CA ASP A 213 -23.16 -9.52 -9.04
C ASP A 213 -22.87 -8.09 -8.54
N VAL A 214 -21.60 -7.68 -8.48
CA VAL A 214 -21.21 -6.29 -8.16
C VAL A 214 -21.73 -5.32 -9.23
N LEU A 215 -21.51 -5.61 -10.51
CA LEU A 215 -21.91 -4.73 -11.60
C LEU A 215 -23.44 -4.59 -11.69
N ALA A 216 -24.19 -5.66 -11.36
CA ALA A 216 -25.65 -5.61 -11.25
C ALA A 216 -26.13 -4.73 -10.09
N LYS A 217 -25.38 -4.68 -8.98
CA LYS A 217 -25.72 -3.91 -7.78
C LYS A 217 -25.24 -2.46 -7.80
N MET A 218 -24.39 -2.08 -8.75
CA MET A 218 -23.83 -0.74 -8.87
C MET A 218 -24.05 -0.15 -10.27
N PRO A 219 -25.25 0.37 -10.56
CA PRO A 219 -25.53 0.96 -11.86
C PRO A 219 -24.70 2.23 -12.13
N SER A 220 -24.26 2.94 -11.07
CA SER A 220 -23.46 4.17 -11.14
C SER A 220 -22.05 3.99 -11.71
N LEU A 221 -21.53 2.75 -11.71
CA LEU A 221 -20.20 2.44 -12.24
C LEU A 221 -20.13 2.68 -13.74
N GLU A 222 -19.08 3.35 -14.17
CA GLU A 222 -18.79 3.63 -15.57
C GLU A 222 -17.58 2.81 -16.05
N TYR A 223 -16.55 2.71 -15.22
CA TYR A 223 -15.28 2.07 -15.55
C TYR A 223 -15.02 0.84 -14.67
N VAL A 224 -14.50 -0.21 -15.29
CA VAL A 224 -13.85 -1.33 -14.62
C VAL A 224 -12.37 -1.29 -14.97
N GLU A 225 -11.54 -1.03 -13.97
CA GLU A 225 -10.08 -0.96 -14.10
C GLU A 225 -9.49 -2.33 -13.77
N PHE A 226 -8.79 -2.96 -14.71
CA PHE A 226 -8.11 -4.23 -14.50
C PHE A 226 -6.62 -4.04 -14.33
N ASP A 227 -6.06 -4.72 -13.33
CA ASP A 227 -4.62 -4.74 -13.06
C ASP A 227 -4.21 -6.07 -12.43
N GLY A 228 -2.92 -6.34 -12.30
CA GLY A 228 -2.46 -7.56 -11.65
C GLY A 228 -0.95 -7.74 -11.61
N TRP A 229 -0.52 -8.84 -10.99
CA TRP A 229 0.89 -9.21 -10.97
C TRP A 229 1.39 -9.66 -12.35
N PRO A 230 2.72 -9.58 -12.61
CA PRO A 230 3.38 -10.07 -13.83
C PRO A 230 3.03 -11.51 -14.24
N SER A 231 2.57 -12.33 -13.30
CA SER A 231 2.16 -13.72 -13.55
C SER A 231 0.81 -13.90 -14.23
N VAL A 232 -0.02 -12.87 -14.25
CA VAL A 232 -1.37 -12.93 -14.83
C VAL A 232 -1.27 -12.58 -16.31
N ARG A 233 -1.74 -13.42 -17.22
CA ARG A 233 -1.74 -13.09 -18.66
C ARG A 233 -3.03 -12.35 -19.01
N LYS A 234 -2.97 -11.33 -19.88
CA LYS A 234 -4.18 -10.64 -20.35
C LYS A 234 -5.13 -11.58 -21.11
N ASN A 235 -4.54 -12.52 -21.84
CA ASN A 235 -5.26 -13.58 -22.56
C ASN A 235 -5.56 -14.83 -21.70
N GLY A 236 -5.29 -14.79 -20.40
CA GLY A 236 -5.61 -15.86 -19.46
C GLY A 236 -7.11 -16.11 -19.33
N ALA A 237 -7.51 -17.34 -19.01
CA ALA A 237 -8.93 -17.71 -18.97
C ALA A 237 -9.72 -16.92 -17.92
N LEU A 238 -9.08 -16.61 -16.79
CA LEU A 238 -9.66 -15.77 -15.75
C LEU A 238 -9.91 -14.35 -16.26
N MET A 239 -8.91 -13.71 -16.87
CA MET A 239 -9.04 -12.36 -17.40
C MET A 239 -10.11 -12.29 -18.50
N GLN A 240 -10.09 -13.24 -19.44
CA GLN A 240 -11.10 -13.31 -20.51
C GLN A 240 -12.52 -13.49 -19.97
N ARG A 241 -12.69 -14.22 -18.87
CA ARG A 241 -13.99 -14.26 -18.18
C ARG A 241 -14.38 -12.89 -17.63
N LEU A 242 -13.49 -12.22 -16.90
CA LEU A 242 -13.79 -10.93 -16.29
C LEU A 242 -14.11 -9.86 -17.34
N LEU A 243 -13.36 -9.83 -18.45
CA LEU A 243 -13.61 -8.94 -19.58
C LEU A 243 -14.97 -9.20 -20.22
N ARG A 244 -15.39 -10.46 -20.36
CA ARG A 244 -16.73 -10.80 -20.86
C ARG A 244 -17.83 -10.27 -19.96
N GLU A 245 -17.70 -10.41 -18.63
CA GLU A 245 -18.70 -9.89 -17.68
C GLU A 245 -18.76 -8.36 -17.71
N ALA A 246 -17.61 -7.67 -17.77
CA ALA A 246 -17.57 -6.21 -17.88
C ALA A 246 -18.20 -5.70 -19.18
N LYS A 247 -17.92 -6.37 -20.32
CA LYS A 247 -18.53 -6.07 -21.63
C LYS A 247 -20.03 -6.35 -21.63
N ALA A 248 -20.47 -7.46 -21.03
CA ALA A 248 -21.88 -7.80 -20.91
C ALA A 248 -22.66 -6.74 -20.11
N ALA A 249 -22.04 -6.19 -19.05
CA ALA A 249 -22.58 -5.09 -18.26
C ALA A 249 -22.41 -3.70 -18.92
N LYS A 250 -21.90 -3.64 -20.17
CA LYS A 250 -21.66 -2.41 -20.95
C LYS A 250 -20.80 -1.38 -20.21
N LYS A 251 -19.81 -1.84 -19.44
CA LYS A 251 -18.87 -0.96 -18.73
C LYS A 251 -17.64 -0.69 -19.58
N LYS A 252 -17.06 0.50 -19.42
CA LYS A 252 -15.79 0.86 -20.06
C LYS A 252 -14.65 0.13 -19.34
N ILE A 253 -13.71 -0.41 -20.11
CA ILE A 253 -12.53 -1.08 -19.56
C ILE A 253 -11.41 -0.06 -19.45
N ALA A 254 -10.74 -0.04 -18.31
CA ALA A 254 -9.51 0.71 -18.09
C ALA A 254 -8.41 -0.25 -17.61
N TRP A 255 -7.16 0.14 -17.77
CA TRP A 255 -6.01 -0.65 -17.37
C TRP A 255 -5.24 0.05 -16.26
N GLY A 256 -4.89 -0.70 -15.22
CA GLY A 256 -4.13 -0.20 -14.09
C GLY A 256 -2.62 -0.07 -14.37
N PRO A 257 -1.91 0.70 -13.54
CA PRO A 257 -0.51 1.03 -13.77
C PRO A 257 0.48 -0.08 -13.40
N GLU A 258 0.14 -1.06 -12.54
CA GLU A 258 1.12 -2.03 -12.04
C GLU A 258 1.57 -2.99 -13.13
N ARG A 259 0.63 -3.51 -13.93
CA ARG A 259 0.98 -4.36 -15.07
C ARG A 259 1.35 -3.55 -16.32
N GLY A 260 0.84 -2.34 -16.44
CA GLY A 260 1.05 -1.50 -17.62
C GLY A 260 0.34 -2.00 -18.87
N TRP A 261 -0.77 -2.75 -18.70
CA TRP A 261 -1.57 -3.20 -19.84
C TRP A 261 -2.12 -2.01 -20.64
N THR A 262 -2.18 -2.17 -21.95
CA THR A 262 -2.79 -1.24 -22.89
C THR A 262 -3.80 -1.94 -23.78
N ASP A 263 -4.67 -1.19 -24.44
CA ASP A 263 -5.64 -1.73 -25.39
C ASP A 263 -4.97 -2.46 -26.57
N CYS A 264 -3.71 -2.13 -26.88
CA CYS A 264 -2.93 -2.69 -27.99
C CYS A 264 -2.21 -4.00 -27.66
N ASP A 265 -2.18 -4.43 -26.39
CA ASP A 265 -1.50 -5.66 -25.98
C ASP A 265 -2.32 -6.91 -26.33
N GLU A 266 -2.68 -7.10 -27.59
CA GLU A 266 -3.30 -8.35 -28.05
C GLU A 266 -2.29 -9.51 -28.04
N GLU A 267 -0.99 -9.18 -28.10
CA GLU A 267 0.14 -10.10 -28.21
C GLU A 267 0.97 -10.17 -26.91
N ASP A 268 0.37 -10.55 -25.78
CA ASP A 268 1.12 -11.28 -24.73
C ASP A 268 1.43 -12.71 -25.26
N MET A 269 2.03 -12.81 -26.45
CA MET A 269 2.48 -14.04 -27.07
C MET A 269 3.84 -14.39 -26.46
N ASP A 270 3.83 -15.43 -25.62
CA ASP A 270 5.00 -16.23 -25.29
C ASP A 270 6.19 -15.52 -24.64
N ILE A 271 5.99 -14.50 -23.79
CA ILE A 271 7.01 -14.18 -22.80
C ILE A 271 7.02 -15.33 -21.79
N PRO A 272 8.07 -16.19 -21.77
CA PRO A 272 8.10 -17.31 -20.87
C PRO A 272 8.16 -16.75 -19.46
N MET A 273 7.29 -17.26 -18.60
CA MET A 273 7.33 -16.88 -17.21
C MET A 273 8.71 -17.22 -16.61
N VAL A 274 9.19 -16.47 -15.63
CA VAL A 274 10.52 -16.71 -15.01
C VAL A 274 10.68 -18.16 -14.52
N TYR A 275 9.58 -18.83 -14.16
CA TYR A 275 9.58 -20.26 -13.82
C TYR A 275 9.71 -21.18 -15.04
N GLU A 276 9.14 -20.82 -16.19
CA GLU A 276 9.28 -21.55 -17.45
C GLU A 276 10.74 -21.50 -17.92
N LEU A 277 11.37 -20.32 -17.89
CA LEU A 277 12.81 -20.14 -18.16
C LEU A 277 13.68 -21.09 -17.31
N LYS A 278 13.46 -21.11 -15.99
CA LYS A 278 14.22 -21.99 -15.08
C LYS A 278 13.95 -23.48 -15.29
N SER A 279 12.80 -23.85 -15.83
CA SER A 279 12.47 -25.24 -16.15
C SER A 279 13.09 -25.68 -17.48
N MET A 280 13.14 -24.77 -18.47
CA MET A 280 13.81 -25.00 -19.75
C MET A 280 15.33 -25.08 -19.60
N GLU A 281 15.92 -24.25 -18.74
CA GLU A 281 17.35 -24.32 -18.38
C GLU A 281 17.71 -25.67 -17.72
N ARG A 282 16.83 -26.20 -16.85
CA ARG A 282 17.03 -27.50 -16.21
C ARG A 282 16.86 -28.68 -17.18
N GLY A 283 16.01 -28.56 -18.20
CA GLY A 283 15.82 -29.59 -19.23
C GLY A 283 17.00 -29.76 -20.18
N ARG A 284 17.80 -28.70 -20.39
CA ARG A 284 18.98 -28.72 -21.29
C ARG A 284 20.22 -29.42 -20.73
N VAL A 285 20.26 -29.74 -19.43
CA VAL A 285 21.46 -30.30 -18.77
C VAL A 285 21.51 -31.85 -18.85
N ASN A 286 20.47 -32.51 -19.38
CA ASN A 286 20.38 -33.98 -19.41
C ASN A 286 20.69 -34.63 -20.77
N ASP A 287 21.30 -33.92 -21.72
CA ASP A 287 21.81 -34.56 -22.93
C ASP A 287 23.10 -35.33 -22.61
N VAL A 288 22.93 -36.61 -22.27
CA VAL A 288 24.01 -37.59 -22.13
C VAL A 288 24.72 -37.75 -23.48
N PRO A 289 26.06 -37.62 -23.57
CA PRO A 289 26.75 -37.84 -24.83
C PRO A 289 26.67 -39.32 -25.26
N PRO A 290 26.63 -39.61 -26.57
CA PRO A 290 26.48 -40.97 -27.07
C PRO A 290 27.69 -41.82 -26.64
N GLN A 291 27.39 -42.98 -26.06
CA GLN A 291 28.39 -44.02 -25.77
C GLN A 291 29.05 -44.43 -27.08
N THR A 292 30.37 -44.26 -27.18
CA THR A 292 31.17 -44.81 -28.26
C THR A 292 31.37 -46.30 -28.00
N ASP A 293 30.97 -47.12 -28.98
CA ASP A 293 31.16 -48.57 -28.98
C ASP A 293 32.63 -48.96 -28.76
N SER A 294 32.78 -50.09 -28.06
CA SER A 294 34.02 -50.71 -27.64
C SER A 294 34.91 -51.16 -28.81
N LEU A 295 36.20 -50.88 -28.68
CA LEU A 295 37.27 -51.58 -29.39
C LEU A 295 38.06 -52.38 -28.35
N PHE A 296 38.26 -53.67 -28.61
CA PHE A 296 38.97 -54.69 -27.84
C PHE A 296 38.13 -55.53 -26.85
N GLY A 297 37.70 -56.70 -27.35
CA GLY A 297 37.71 -57.96 -26.57
C GLY A 297 39.15 -58.50 -26.45
N PRO A 298 39.41 -59.55 -25.65
CA PRO A 298 38.66 -60.81 -25.62
C PRO A 298 37.92 -61.13 -24.31
#